data_AF-S6GR86-F1
#
_entry.id   AF-S6GR86-F1
#
_cell.length_a   1.000
_cell.length_b   1.000
_cell.length_c   1.000
_cell.angle_alpha   90.00
_cell.angle_beta   90.00
_cell.angle_gamma   90.00
#
_symmetry.space_group_name_H-M   'P 1'
#
loop_
_entity.id
_entity.type
_entity.pdbx_description
1 polymer ?
#
loop_
_entity_poly.entity_id
_entity_poly.type
_entity_poly.pdbx_seq_one_letter_code
_entity_poly.pdbx_strand_id
1 'polypeptide(L)'
;MTLDISYIAPVITPNAPCSLGKTLDEIQPGLEAIQAVYSSVTKGRFEGITAKEDARYMNGVARVIYQYSIEGILPTRLTQEIMDVADQLNSTDLGAIFLDFSTFCLASRVGAELTGYGNVTASCEQIMAMAIVRNKLDYQLDEPYMEVSELEPCDEPFTLKEIAILAQMNERSVRNATLSSARDRLATSRDGKRVTVNAPEVASWLNRRKNFKPTRAIE
;
A
#
# COMPACT_ATOMS: atom_id res chain seq x y z
N MET A 1 11.40 13.24 -3.50
CA MET A 1 10.93 13.08 -2.11
C MET A 1 10.59 11.62 -1.97
N THR A 2 11.40 10.86 -1.24
CA THR A 2 11.21 9.42 -1.08
C THR A 2 9.98 9.18 -0.22
N LEU A 3 9.04 8.36 -0.71
CA LEU A 3 7.83 8.02 0.04
C LEU A 3 8.17 7.10 1.21
N ASP A 4 8.26 7.65 2.43
CA ASP A 4 8.32 6.85 3.65
C ASP A 4 6.91 6.39 4.04
N ILE A 5 6.78 5.10 4.34
CA ILE A 5 5.59 4.45 4.88
C ILE A 5 5.01 5.24 6.05
N SER A 6 5.86 5.84 6.90
CA SER A 6 5.44 6.63 8.05
C SER A 6 4.64 7.89 7.68
N TYR A 7 4.86 8.46 6.49
CA TYR A 7 4.10 9.61 6.01
C TYR A 7 2.76 9.19 5.40
N ILE A 8 2.78 8.15 4.55
CA ILE A 8 1.59 7.69 3.82
C ILE A 8 0.62 6.98 4.77
N ALA A 9 1.15 6.12 5.63
CA ALA A 9 0.39 5.25 6.53
C ALA A 9 0.99 5.32 7.96
N PRO A 10 0.76 6.42 8.69
CA PRO A 10 1.28 6.65 10.03
C PRO A 10 0.67 5.68 11.05
N VAL A 11 -0.56 5.21 10.82
CA VAL A 11 -1.30 4.34 11.74
C VAL A 11 -1.48 2.95 11.13
N ILE A 12 -0.35 2.24 10.95
CA ILE A 12 -0.36 0.84 10.50
C ILE A 12 -0.55 -0.09 11.69
N THR A 13 -1.55 -0.95 11.56
CA THR A 13 -1.73 -2.11 12.44
C THR A 13 -1.43 -3.35 11.61
N PRO A 14 -0.21 -3.93 11.67
CA PRO A 14 0.23 -4.96 10.73
C PRO A 14 -0.67 -6.20 10.64
N ASN A 15 -1.43 -6.52 11.69
CA ASN A 15 -2.37 -7.64 11.73
C ASN A 15 -3.84 -7.22 11.51
N ALA A 16 -4.10 -5.98 11.10
CA ALA A 16 -5.46 -5.55 10.77
C ALA A 16 -5.95 -6.29 9.53
N PRO A 17 -7.17 -6.87 9.58
CA PRO A 17 -7.72 -7.55 8.42
C PRO A 17 -7.93 -6.55 7.28
N CYS A 18 -7.33 -6.86 6.12
CA CYS A 18 -7.50 -6.12 4.88
C CYS A 18 -8.27 -6.99 3.88
N SER A 19 -9.52 -6.64 3.63
CA SER A 19 -10.32 -7.23 2.56
C SER A 19 -10.56 -6.18 1.49
N LEU A 20 -10.65 -6.64 0.24
CA LEU A 20 -10.96 -5.75 -0.87
C LEU A 20 -12.29 -5.00 -0.63
N GLY A 21 -13.31 -5.69 -0.13
CA GLY A 21 -14.60 -5.05 0.20
C GLY A 21 -14.43 -3.87 1.16
N LYS A 22 -13.70 -4.06 2.26
CA LYS A 22 -13.45 -2.98 3.23
C LYS A 22 -12.67 -1.81 2.61
N THR A 23 -11.67 -2.09 1.78
CA THR A 23 -10.91 -1.06 1.07
C THR A 23 -11.83 -0.24 0.16
N LEU A 24 -12.70 -0.90 -0.62
CA LEU A 24 -13.61 -0.21 -1.53
C LEU A 24 -14.68 0.60 -0.79
N ASP A 25 -15.16 0.10 0.35
CA ASP A 25 -16.12 0.80 1.22
C ASP A 25 -15.54 2.11 1.80
N GLU A 26 -14.21 2.24 1.87
CA GLU A 26 -13.51 3.45 2.35
C GLU A 26 -13.29 4.51 1.26
N ILE A 27 -13.42 4.16 -0.03
CA ILE A 27 -13.12 5.08 -1.15
C ILE A 27 -14.07 6.28 -1.18
N GLN A 28 -15.38 6.01 -1.18
CA GLN A 28 -16.40 7.06 -1.27
C GLN A 28 -16.33 8.04 -0.07
N PRO A 29 -16.31 7.57 1.20
CA PRO A 29 -16.12 8.46 2.34
C PRO A 29 -14.79 9.24 2.29
N GLY A 30 -13.72 8.63 1.77
CA GLY A 30 -12.43 9.31 1.61
C GLY A 30 -12.49 10.45 0.60
N LEU A 31 -13.18 10.27 -0.54
CA LEU A 31 -13.39 11.32 -1.52
C LEU A 31 -14.26 12.46 -0.99
N GLU A 32 -15.30 12.13 -0.20
CA GLU A 32 -16.13 13.14 0.48
C GLU A 32 -15.31 14.00 1.44
N ALA A 33 -14.38 13.39 2.19
CA ALA A 33 -13.46 14.10 3.07
C ALA A 33 -12.55 15.08 2.29
N ILE A 34 -12.01 14.62 1.15
CA ILE A 34 -11.19 15.45 0.25
C ILE A 34 -12.03 16.62 -0.28
N GLN A 35 -13.23 16.35 -0.78
CA GLN A 35 -14.14 17.36 -1.31
C GLN A 35 -14.52 18.40 -0.25
N ALA A 36 -14.72 17.99 1.01
CA ALA A 36 -15.03 18.90 2.12
C ALA A 36 -13.88 19.89 2.38
N VAL A 37 -12.62 19.44 2.33
CA VAL A 37 -11.44 20.32 2.44
C VAL A 37 -11.41 21.31 1.28
N TYR A 38 -11.51 20.83 0.05
CA TYR A 38 -11.46 21.71 -1.13
C TYR A 38 -12.58 22.75 -1.12
N SER A 39 -13.80 22.35 -0.76
CA SER A 39 -14.94 23.25 -0.62
C SER A 39 -14.68 24.33 0.42
N SER A 40 -14.06 23.95 1.54
CA SER A 40 -13.69 24.88 2.63
C SER A 40 -12.62 25.88 2.20
N VAL A 41 -11.56 25.41 1.52
CA VAL A 41 -10.44 26.25 1.07
C VAL A 41 -10.85 27.19 -0.07
N THR A 42 -11.63 26.69 -1.03
CA THR A 42 -12.02 27.47 -2.22
C THR A 42 -13.28 28.29 -2.03
N LYS A 43 -13.91 28.23 -0.85
CA LYS A 43 -15.23 28.84 -0.56
C LYS A 43 -16.29 28.38 -1.58
N GLY A 44 -16.25 27.11 -1.95
CA GLY A 44 -17.17 26.49 -2.90
C GLY A 44 -16.98 26.88 -4.37
N ARG A 45 -15.82 27.43 -4.75
CA ARG A 45 -15.51 27.77 -6.16
C ARG A 45 -14.88 26.63 -6.94
N PHE A 46 -14.67 25.48 -6.31
CA PHE A 46 -14.09 24.30 -6.93
C PHE A 46 -15.19 23.32 -7.32
N GLU A 47 -15.31 23.06 -8.62
CA GLU A 47 -16.27 22.09 -9.20
C GLU A 47 -15.58 20.78 -9.63
N GLY A 48 -14.30 20.59 -9.29
CA GLY A 48 -13.41 19.63 -9.96
C GLY A 48 -13.39 18.18 -9.45
N ILE A 49 -14.25 17.79 -8.51
CA ILE A 49 -14.41 16.38 -8.09
C ILE A 49 -15.85 15.96 -8.40
N THR A 50 -16.02 15.10 -9.39
CA THR A 50 -17.31 14.47 -9.69
C THR A 50 -17.36 13.15 -8.93
N ALA A 51 -18.03 13.16 -7.77
CA ALA A 51 -18.00 12.06 -6.79
C ALA A 51 -18.20 10.66 -7.38
N LYS A 52 -18.97 10.50 -8.47
CA LYS A 52 -19.25 9.20 -9.09
C LYS A 52 -18.13 8.69 -10.01
N GLU A 53 -17.52 9.56 -10.82
CA GLU A 53 -16.46 9.16 -11.77
C GLU A 53 -15.15 8.97 -11.02
N ASP A 54 -14.86 9.86 -10.08
CA ASP A 54 -13.69 9.77 -9.20
C ASP A 54 -13.75 8.51 -8.32
N ALA A 55 -14.93 8.16 -7.78
CA ALA A 55 -15.09 6.93 -7.02
C ALA A 55 -14.88 5.68 -7.89
N ARG A 56 -15.36 5.68 -9.15
CA ARG A 56 -15.14 4.55 -10.06
C ARG A 56 -13.66 4.37 -10.38
N TYR A 57 -12.97 5.47 -10.72
CA TYR A 57 -11.52 5.47 -10.93
C TYR A 57 -10.77 4.93 -9.71
N MET A 58 -11.02 5.52 -8.55
CA MET A 58 -10.31 5.17 -7.32
C MET A 58 -10.61 3.75 -6.84
N ASN A 59 -11.81 3.21 -7.11
CA ASN A 59 -12.10 1.80 -6.89
C ASN A 59 -11.24 0.91 -7.79
N GLY A 60 -11.04 1.26 -9.06
CA GLY A 60 -10.13 0.57 -9.97
C GLY A 60 -8.67 0.61 -9.48
N VAL A 61 -8.19 1.79 -9.11
CA VAL A 61 -6.87 2.00 -8.51
C VAL A 61 -6.68 1.13 -7.26
N ALA A 62 -7.64 1.18 -6.32
CA ALA A 62 -7.61 0.39 -5.09
C ALA A 62 -7.56 -1.12 -5.34
N ARG A 63 -8.27 -1.61 -6.37
CA ARG A 63 -8.22 -3.02 -6.79
C ARG A 63 -6.82 -3.42 -7.26
N VAL A 64 -6.16 -2.60 -8.07
CA VAL A 64 -4.79 -2.88 -8.54
C VAL A 64 -3.81 -2.91 -7.38
N ILE A 65 -3.87 -1.91 -6.49
CA ILE A 65 -3.00 -1.88 -5.31
C ILE A 65 -3.26 -3.06 -4.38
N TYR A 66 -4.53 -3.46 -4.18
CA TYR A 66 -4.89 -4.65 -3.41
C TYR A 66 -4.36 -5.93 -4.04
N GLN A 67 -4.55 -6.10 -5.34
CA GLN A 67 -4.07 -7.26 -6.11
C GLN A 67 -2.56 -7.41 -5.98
N TYR A 68 -1.82 -6.32 -6.12
CA TYR A 68 -0.37 -6.36 -5.96
C TYR A 68 0.03 -6.66 -4.50
N SER A 69 -0.42 -5.84 -3.56
CA SER A 69 0.01 -5.91 -2.15
C SER A 69 -0.38 -7.22 -1.44
N ILE A 70 -1.63 -7.65 -1.60
CA ILE A 70 -2.20 -8.80 -0.88
C ILE A 70 -2.09 -10.07 -1.71
N GLU A 71 -2.51 -10.00 -2.98
CA GLU A 71 -2.63 -11.18 -3.83
C GLU A 71 -1.34 -11.55 -4.56
N GLY A 72 -0.32 -10.68 -4.52
CA GLY A 72 0.92 -10.87 -5.27
C GLY A 72 0.69 -10.85 -6.78
N ILE A 73 -0.34 -10.16 -7.26
CA ILE A 73 -0.66 -10.07 -8.69
C ILE A 73 -0.21 -8.70 -9.17
N LEU A 74 0.84 -8.68 -10.00
CA LEU A 74 1.26 -7.48 -10.73
C LEU A 74 0.60 -7.52 -12.11
N PRO A 75 -0.43 -6.70 -12.37
CA PRO A 75 -1.00 -6.61 -13.71
C PRO A 75 0.02 -5.96 -14.65
N THR A 76 0.29 -6.58 -15.79
CA THR A 76 1.17 -6.00 -16.83
C THR A 76 0.43 -5.00 -17.72
N ARG A 77 -0.91 -4.95 -17.61
CA ARG A 77 -1.80 -4.00 -18.27
C ARG A 77 -2.90 -3.57 -17.32
N LEU A 78 -3.36 -2.34 -17.48
CA LEU A 78 -4.50 -1.86 -16.72
C LEU A 78 -5.77 -2.61 -17.13
N THR A 79 -6.65 -2.85 -16.17
CA THR A 79 -7.95 -3.44 -16.47
C THR A 79 -8.76 -2.50 -17.37
N GLN A 80 -9.65 -3.04 -18.21
CA GLN A 80 -10.51 -2.22 -19.07
C GLN A 80 -11.30 -1.18 -18.27
N GLU A 81 -11.72 -1.52 -17.05
CA GLU A 81 -12.41 -0.60 -16.14
C GLU A 81 -11.55 0.63 -15.78
N ILE A 82 -10.25 0.44 -15.58
CA ILE A 82 -9.32 1.54 -15.33
C ILE A 82 -9.01 2.26 -16.63
N MET A 83 -8.77 1.55 -17.74
CA MET A 83 -8.47 2.17 -19.03
C MET A 83 -9.62 3.07 -19.50
N ASP A 84 -10.88 2.65 -19.36
CA ASP A 84 -12.06 3.44 -19.74
C ASP A 84 -12.14 4.80 -19.00
N VAL A 85 -11.59 4.87 -17.78
CA VAL A 85 -11.60 6.08 -16.95
C VAL A 85 -10.27 6.83 -17.02
N ALA A 86 -9.15 6.11 -17.14
CA ALA A 86 -7.79 6.65 -17.27
C ALA A 86 -7.56 7.29 -18.65
N ASP A 87 -8.19 6.78 -19.72
CA ASP A 87 -8.20 7.42 -21.04
C ASP A 87 -8.82 8.83 -20.98
N GLN A 88 -9.67 9.10 -19.99
CA GLN A 88 -10.21 10.45 -19.72
C GLN A 88 -9.28 11.30 -18.84
N LEU A 89 -8.39 10.67 -18.06
CA LEU A 89 -7.55 11.30 -17.03
C LEU A 89 -6.04 11.30 -17.35
N ASN A 90 -5.62 10.82 -18.53
CA ASN A 90 -4.22 10.70 -18.98
C ASN A 90 -3.29 9.85 -18.07
N SER A 91 -3.81 8.96 -17.21
CA SER A 91 -3.02 8.17 -16.25
C SER A 91 -3.03 6.66 -16.54
N THR A 92 -2.36 6.22 -17.60
CA THR A 92 -2.27 4.77 -17.94
C THR A 92 -1.04 4.05 -17.39
N ASP A 93 -0.24 4.73 -16.55
CA ASP A 93 0.99 4.20 -15.97
C ASP A 93 0.74 3.58 -14.58
N LEU A 94 1.27 2.39 -14.32
CA LEU A 94 1.21 1.74 -13.00
C LEU A 94 1.88 2.61 -11.92
N GLY A 95 2.94 3.35 -12.27
CA GLY A 95 3.55 4.34 -11.39
C GLY A 95 2.56 5.44 -10.99
N ALA A 96 1.77 5.94 -11.95
CA ALA A 96 0.73 6.94 -11.69
C ALA A 96 -0.38 6.39 -10.78
N ILE A 97 -0.80 5.13 -10.95
CA ILE A 97 -1.78 4.47 -10.06
C ILE A 97 -1.27 4.45 -8.62
N PHE A 98 0.01 4.15 -8.42
CA PHE A 98 0.63 4.14 -7.10
C PHE A 98 0.62 5.54 -6.47
N LEU A 99 0.98 6.56 -7.26
CA LEU A 99 0.99 7.95 -6.83
C LEU A 99 -0.42 8.43 -6.48
N ASP A 100 -1.41 8.15 -7.32
CA ASP A 100 -2.81 8.52 -7.10
C ASP A 100 -3.35 7.89 -5.81
N PHE A 101 -3.08 6.61 -5.59
CA PHE A 101 -3.53 5.93 -4.38
C PHE A 101 -2.84 6.47 -3.12
N SER A 102 -1.54 6.77 -3.19
CA SER A 102 -0.81 7.38 -2.08
C SER A 102 -1.35 8.77 -1.73
N THR A 103 -1.66 9.56 -2.76
CA THR A 103 -2.22 10.90 -2.64
C THR A 103 -3.63 10.84 -2.07
N PHE A 104 -4.45 9.90 -2.53
CA PHE A 104 -5.76 9.63 -1.96
C PHE A 104 -5.68 9.29 -0.47
N CYS A 105 -4.81 8.36 -0.06
CA CYS A 105 -4.66 8.00 1.36
C CYS A 105 -4.31 9.22 2.22
N LEU A 106 -3.34 10.02 1.78
CA LEU A 106 -2.91 11.23 2.48
C LEU A 106 -4.03 12.28 2.57
N ALA A 107 -4.63 12.63 1.42
CA ALA A 107 -5.62 13.69 1.33
C ALA A 107 -6.92 13.32 2.05
N SER A 108 -7.36 12.07 1.95
CA SER A 108 -8.55 11.57 2.65
C SER A 108 -8.37 11.57 4.16
N ARG A 109 -7.23 11.12 4.69
CA ARG A 109 -6.94 11.20 6.13
C ARG A 109 -6.95 12.63 6.62
N VAL A 110 -6.16 13.50 5.98
CA VAL A 110 -6.08 14.92 6.37
C VAL A 110 -7.45 15.57 6.28
N GLY A 111 -8.25 15.24 5.25
CA GLY A 111 -9.60 15.75 5.14
C GLY A 111 -10.54 15.28 6.24
N ALA A 112 -10.49 14.01 6.61
CA ALA A 112 -11.29 13.47 7.69
C ALA A 112 -10.90 14.10 9.04
N GLU A 113 -9.61 14.28 9.30
CA GLU A 113 -9.10 14.90 10.53
C GLU A 113 -9.47 16.39 10.64
N LEU A 114 -9.40 17.14 9.54
CA LEU A 114 -9.66 18.58 9.55
C LEU A 114 -11.14 18.94 9.53
N THR A 115 -11.95 18.15 8.84
CA THR A 115 -13.36 18.51 8.57
C THR A 115 -14.35 17.69 9.39
N GLY A 116 -13.94 16.52 9.90
CA GLY A 116 -14.85 15.55 10.51
C GLY A 116 -15.82 14.88 9.54
N TYR A 117 -15.71 15.16 8.24
CA TYR A 117 -16.48 14.47 7.18
C TYR A 117 -15.70 13.28 6.64
N GLY A 118 -16.43 12.23 6.25
CA GLY A 118 -15.85 10.98 5.77
C GLY A 118 -15.35 10.06 6.89
N ASN A 119 -14.50 9.09 6.53
CA ASN A 119 -13.86 8.16 7.45
C ASN A 119 -12.36 8.09 7.18
N VAL A 120 -11.58 7.78 8.21
CA VAL A 120 -10.14 7.47 8.05
C VAL A 120 -10.01 6.23 7.17
N THR A 121 -9.24 6.34 6.10
CA THR A 121 -9.03 5.30 5.08
C THR A 121 -7.99 4.27 5.54
N ALA A 122 -8.18 3.73 6.75
CA ALA A 122 -7.19 2.88 7.42
C ALA A 122 -6.90 1.57 6.66
N SER A 123 -7.91 0.97 6.00
CA SER A 123 -7.67 -0.19 5.13
C SER A 123 -6.89 0.21 3.89
N CYS A 124 -7.16 1.38 3.30
CA CYS A 124 -6.42 1.90 2.15
C CYS A 124 -4.96 2.16 2.51
N GLU A 125 -4.69 2.84 3.63
CA GLU A 125 -3.35 3.07 4.16
C GLU A 125 -2.60 1.76 4.41
N GLN A 126 -3.28 0.75 4.96
CA GLN A 126 -2.67 -0.54 5.25
C GLN A 126 -2.26 -1.28 3.96
N ILE A 127 -3.12 -1.33 2.93
CA ILE A 127 -2.75 -1.97 1.67
C ILE A 127 -1.67 -1.17 0.92
N MET A 128 -1.68 0.16 1.07
CA MET A 128 -0.65 1.02 0.49
C MET A 128 0.71 0.78 1.15
N ALA A 129 0.76 0.69 2.48
CA ALA A 129 1.96 0.32 3.21
C ALA A 129 2.47 -1.06 2.78
N MET A 130 1.57 -2.04 2.62
CA MET A 130 1.94 -3.36 2.12
C MET A 130 2.48 -3.30 0.69
N ALA A 131 1.90 -2.47 -0.18
CA ALA A 131 2.38 -2.28 -1.55
C ALA A 131 3.81 -1.71 -1.59
N ILE A 132 4.11 -0.70 -0.75
CA ILE A 132 5.45 -0.11 -0.65
C ILE A 132 6.47 -1.16 -0.20
N VAL A 133 6.18 -1.88 0.89
CA VAL A 133 7.11 -2.89 1.42
C VAL A 133 7.28 -4.06 0.44
N ARG A 134 6.21 -4.45 -0.26
CA ARG A 134 6.28 -5.49 -1.29
C ARG A 134 7.12 -5.04 -2.47
N ASN A 135 6.95 -3.80 -2.94
CA ASN A 135 7.74 -3.24 -4.02
C ASN A 135 9.24 -3.26 -3.71
N LYS A 136 9.61 -2.88 -2.48
CA LYS A 136 10.99 -3.02 -1.97
C LYS A 136 11.47 -4.47 -1.99
N LEU A 137 10.64 -5.43 -1.58
CA LEU A 137 10.99 -6.85 -1.58
C LEU A 137 11.21 -7.38 -3.01
N ASP A 138 10.28 -7.10 -3.90
CA ASP A 138 10.34 -7.54 -5.30
C ASP A 138 11.56 -6.93 -5.99
N TYR A 139 11.82 -5.63 -5.80
CA TYR A 139 13.02 -4.95 -6.31
C TYR A 139 14.32 -5.62 -5.82
N GLN A 140 14.47 -5.87 -4.51
CA GLN A 140 15.69 -6.48 -3.96
C GLN A 140 15.89 -7.96 -4.37
N LEU A 141 14.83 -8.63 -4.85
CA LEU A 141 14.88 -10.00 -5.33
C LEU A 141 15.02 -10.10 -6.86
N ASP A 142 15.03 -8.97 -7.57
CA ASP A 142 14.95 -8.93 -9.04
C ASP A 142 13.67 -9.62 -9.58
N GLU A 143 12.57 -9.54 -8.81
CA GLU A 143 11.24 -10.02 -9.18
C GLU A 143 10.43 -8.91 -9.84
N PRO A 144 9.35 -9.20 -10.60
CA PRO A 144 8.51 -8.16 -11.18
C PRO A 144 7.96 -7.19 -10.11
N TYR A 145 8.19 -5.89 -10.29
CA TYR A 145 7.74 -4.84 -9.37
C TYR A 145 7.05 -3.69 -10.13
N MET A 146 6.32 -2.83 -9.42
CA MET A 146 5.81 -1.58 -9.99
C MET A 146 6.95 -0.56 -10.11
N GLU A 147 7.25 -0.10 -11.32
CA GLU A 147 8.19 1.00 -11.54
C GLU A 147 7.54 2.32 -11.09
N VAL A 148 7.81 2.74 -9.86
CA VAL A 148 7.29 3.99 -9.28
C VAL A 148 8.44 4.96 -9.14
N SER A 149 8.42 6.06 -9.89
CA SER A 149 9.52 7.04 -9.92
C SER A 149 9.79 7.68 -8.54
N GLU A 150 8.79 7.72 -7.68
CA GLU A 150 8.84 8.29 -6.32
C GLU A 150 9.34 7.31 -5.26
N LEU A 151 9.39 6.00 -5.57
CA LEU A 151 10.04 5.00 -4.73
C LEU A 151 11.49 4.88 -5.18
N GLU A 152 12.40 5.51 -4.45
CA GLU A 152 13.82 5.31 -4.71
C GLU A 152 14.18 3.83 -4.51
N PRO A 153 14.99 3.25 -5.41
CA PRO A 153 15.60 1.94 -5.21
C PRO A 153 16.20 1.84 -3.80
N CYS A 154 15.71 0.90 -3.01
CA CYS A 154 16.07 0.78 -1.60
C CYS A 154 16.76 -0.56 -1.35
N ASP A 155 18.08 -0.54 -1.19
CA ASP A 155 18.90 -1.72 -0.84
C ASP A 155 18.96 -1.95 0.69
N GLU A 156 18.22 -1.16 1.47
CA GLU A 156 18.25 -1.30 2.93
C GLU A 156 17.61 -2.62 3.37
N PRO A 157 18.20 -3.32 4.36
CA PRO A 157 17.58 -4.49 4.98
C PRO A 157 16.18 -4.21 5.54
N PHE A 158 15.41 -5.28 5.74
CA PHE A 158 14.07 -5.21 6.31
C PHE A 158 14.11 -5.15 7.84
N THR A 159 13.29 -4.28 8.39
CA THR A 159 12.92 -4.23 9.80
C THR A 159 11.87 -5.28 10.13
N LEU A 160 11.75 -5.64 11.42
CA LEU A 160 10.71 -6.56 11.87
C LEU A 160 9.29 -6.01 11.63
N LYS A 161 9.12 -4.68 11.59
CA LYS A 161 7.84 -4.02 11.30
C LYS A 161 7.42 -4.22 9.85
N GLU A 162 8.34 -4.03 8.90
CA GLU A 162 8.09 -4.29 7.47
C GLU A 162 7.71 -5.76 7.23
N ILE A 163 8.43 -6.69 7.87
CA ILE A 163 8.13 -8.12 7.76
C ILE A 163 6.77 -8.44 8.37
N ALA A 164 6.41 -7.78 9.49
CA ALA A 164 5.10 -7.93 10.11
C ALA A 164 3.96 -7.46 9.19
N ILE A 165 4.18 -6.37 8.46
CA ILE A 165 3.24 -5.83 7.46
C ILE A 165 3.01 -6.86 6.35
N LEU A 166 4.07 -7.38 5.72
CA LEU A 166 3.94 -8.37 4.64
C LEU A 166 3.34 -9.71 5.12
N ALA A 167 3.69 -10.14 6.33
CA ALA A 167 3.17 -11.37 6.91
C ALA A 167 1.71 -11.24 7.37
N GLN A 168 1.18 -10.02 7.48
CA GLN A 168 -0.10 -9.71 8.12
C GLN A 168 -0.16 -10.25 9.55
N MET A 169 0.91 -10.02 10.32
CA MET A 169 1.10 -10.53 11.68
C MET A 169 1.51 -9.39 12.61
N ASN A 170 1.30 -9.55 13.91
CA ASN A 170 1.82 -8.57 14.86
C ASN A 170 3.37 -8.66 14.93
N GLU A 171 4.03 -7.53 15.18
CA GLU A 171 5.50 -7.46 15.24
C GLU A 171 6.08 -8.38 16.33
N ARG A 172 5.34 -8.61 17.42
CA ARG A 172 5.73 -9.52 18.49
C ARG A 172 5.87 -10.97 18.00
N SER A 173 4.99 -11.43 17.11
CA SER A 173 5.05 -12.75 16.50
C SER A 173 6.26 -12.89 15.57
N VAL A 174 6.57 -11.85 14.80
CA VAL A 174 7.79 -11.81 13.98
C VAL A 174 9.04 -11.83 14.85
N ARG A 175 9.05 -11.03 15.93
CA ARG A 175 10.14 -11.03 16.92
C ARG A 175 10.33 -12.40 17.59
N ASN A 176 9.26 -13.12 17.89
CA ASN A 176 9.37 -14.48 18.41
C ASN A 176 9.98 -15.44 17.39
N ALA A 177 9.75 -15.23 16.10
CA ALA A 177 10.37 -16.02 15.05
C ALA A 177 11.88 -15.81 14.93
N THR A 178 12.45 -14.72 15.46
CA THR A 178 13.91 -14.50 15.42
C THR A 178 14.66 -15.24 16.54
N LEU A 179 13.94 -15.79 17.53
CA LEU A 179 14.53 -16.54 18.64
C LEU A 179 15.26 -17.79 18.14
N SER A 180 16.39 -18.12 18.75
CA SER A 180 17.19 -19.31 18.38
C SER A 180 16.44 -20.63 18.57
N SER A 181 15.45 -20.68 19.46
CA SER A 181 14.61 -21.83 19.72
C SER A 181 13.36 -21.91 18.82
N ALA A 182 13.12 -20.91 17.96
CA ALA A 182 11.96 -20.92 17.09
C ALA A 182 12.07 -22.05 16.05
N ARG A 183 11.03 -22.88 15.93
CA ARG A 183 10.97 -23.98 14.96
C ARG A 183 11.03 -23.47 13.51
N ASP A 184 10.38 -22.34 13.25
CA ASP A 184 10.35 -21.66 11.96
C ASP A 184 11.07 -20.32 12.08
N ARG A 185 12.38 -20.43 12.31
CA ARG A 185 13.24 -19.31 12.63
C ARG A 185 13.39 -18.37 11.44
N LEU A 186 13.28 -17.08 11.71
CA LEU A 186 13.65 -15.98 10.84
C LEU A 186 15.09 -15.59 11.17
N ALA A 187 16.04 -15.86 10.27
CA ALA A 187 17.42 -15.46 10.47
C ALA A 187 17.54 -13.94 10.44
N THR A 188 18.38 -13.37 11.30
CA THR A 188 18.56 -11.93 11.43
C THR A 188 20.03 -11.57 11.44
N SER A 189 20.34 -10.40 10.89
CA SER A 189 21.62 -9.72 11.06
C SER A 189 21.48 -8.56 12.04
N ARG A 190 22.62 -8.06 12.53
CA ARG A 190 22.66 -6.80 13.29
C ARG A 190 23.31 -5.74 12.42
N ASP A 191 22.59 -4.64 12.24
CA ASP A 191 23.14 -3.40 11.70
C ASP A 191 23.19 -2.36 12.83
N GLY A 192 24.38 -2.21 13.41
CA GLY A 192 24.60 -1.46 14.64
C GLY A 192 23.72 -1.96 15.80
N LYS A 193 22.73 -1.16 16.20
CA LYS A 193 21.76 -1.49 17.27
C LYS A 193 20.45 -2.10 16.75
N ARG A 194 20.23 -2.11 15.42
CA ARG A 194 18.98 -2.57 14.81
C ARG A 194 19.09 -4.05 14.43
N VAL A 195 18.00 -4.78 14.64
CA VAL A 195 17.83 -6.15 14.14
C VAL A 195 17.21 -6.04 12.76
N THR A 196 17.91 -6.58 11.76
CA THR A 196 17.52 -6.48 10.36
C THR A 196 17.52 -7.86 9.69
N VAL A 197 16.84 -7.97 8.56
CA VAL A 197 16.75 -9.20 7.76
C VAL A 197 16.95 -8.84 6.29
N ASN A 198 17.71 -9.65 5.54
CA ASN A 198 17.90 -9.43 4.11
C ASN A 198 16.71 -9.96 3.29
N ALA A 199 16.51 -9.44 2.07
CA ALA A 199 15.39 -9.84 1.21
C ALA A 199 15.27 -11.36 1.00
N PRO A 200 16.34 -12.13 0.70
CA PRO A 200 16.21 -13.58 0.47
C PRO A 200 15.67 -14.35 1.66
N GLU A 201 16.09 -14.00 2.89
CA GLU A 201 15.58 -14.62 4.10
C GLU A 201 14.13 -14.21 4.38
N VAL A 202 13.78 -12.93 4.17
CA VAL A 202 12.39 -12.46 4.27
C VAL A 202 11.49 -13.25 3.33
N ALA A 203 11.86 -13.36 2.06
CA ALA A 203 11.10 -14.08 1.04
C ALA A 203 10.92 -15.57 1.40
N SER A 204 12.02 -16.25 1.76
CA SER A 204 12.01 -17.64 2.19
C SER A 204 11.05 -17.88 3.36
N TRP A 205 11.10 -16.99 4.36
CA TRP A 205 10.25 -17.10 5.55
C TRP A 205 8.78 -16.76 5.27
N LEU A 206 8.52 -15.73 4.46
CA LEU A 206 7.17 -15.34 4.05
C LEU A 206 6.49 -16.40 3.18
N ASN A 207 7.23 -17.10 2.30
CA ASN A 207 6.71 -18.17 1.46
C ASN A 207 6.13 -19.36 2.25
N ARG A 208 6.46 -19.49 3.54
CA ARG A 208 5.88 -20.48 4.45
C ARG A 208 4.60 -19.99 5.15
N ARG A 209 4.09 -18.80 4.80
CA ARG A 209 2.91 -18.18 5.39
C ARG A 209 1.73 -18.23 4.43
N LYS A 210 0.58 -18.68 4.94
CA LYS A 210 -0.67 -18.77 4.17
C LYS A 210 -1.16 -17.43 3.59
N ASN A 211 -0.78 -16.31 4.21
CA ASN A 211 -1.25 -14.97 3.86
C ASN A 211 -0.31 -14.24 2.89
N PHE A 212 0.84 -14.82 2.57
CA PHE A 212 1.78 -14.24 1.62
C PHE A 212 1.77 -15.05 0.33
N LYS A 213 1.55 -14.35 -0.77
CA LYS A 213 1.65 -14.89 -2.13
C LYS A 213 2.85 -14.24 -2.80
N PRO A 214 3.81 -15.01 -3.34
CA PRO A 214 4.89 -14.47 -4.17
C PRO A 214 4.31 -13.66 -5.33
N THR A 215 5.03 -12.63 -5.74
CA THR A 215 4.59 -11.78 -6.86
C THR A 215 4.62 -12.58 -8.16
N ARG A 216 3.59 -12.40 -8.98
CA ARG A 216 3.48 -12.93 -10.34
C ARG A 216 2.94 -11.84 -11.26
N ALA A 217 3.63 -11.65 -12.37
CA ALA A 217 3.13 -10.82 -13.46
C ALA A 217 2.02 -11.56 -14.21
N ILE A 218 0.88 -10.90 -14.45
CA ILE A 218 -0.23 -11.46 -15.22
C ILE A 218 -0.59 -10.48 -16.34
N GLU A 219 -0.82 -11.01 -17.54
CA GLU A 219 -1.37 -10.29 -18.70
C GLU A 219 -2.85 -9.89 -18.53
#